data_AF-A0AAN0K723-F1
#
_entry.id   AF-A0AAN0K723-F1
#
_cell.length_a   1.000
_cell.length_b   1.000
_cell.length_c   1.000
_cell.angle_alpha   90.00
_cell.angle_beta   90.00
_cell.angle_gamma   90.00
#
_symmetry.space_group_name_H-M   'P 1'
#
loop_
_entity.id
_entity.type
_entity.pdbx_description
1 polymer ?
#
loop_
_entity_poly.entity_id
_entity_poly.type
_entity_poly.pdbx_seq_one_letter_code
_entity_poly.pdbx_strand_id
1 'polypeptide(L)'
;MTKRILDVVTNVAHYDDPSHPTGLWLSELTHAWQVFEQRGFEQTIVSPQGGHSPLEPRSLKFPNDDATARASRADPARMALLEHTARPDEIDPADFDAIYFTGGHAVMFDF
;
A
#
# COMPACT_ATOMS: atom_id res chain seq x y z
N MET A 1 -22.71 -10.81 -3.48
CA MET A 1 -21.32 -11.24 -3.29
C MET A 1 -20.50 -10.00 -2.98
N THR A 2 -19.64 -10.07 -1.97
CA THR A 2 -18.69 -9.00 -1.66
C THR A 2 -17.68 -8.85 -2.78
N LYS A 3 -17.32 -7.62 -3.16
CA LYS A 3 -16.26 -7.37 -4.15
C LYS A 3 -14.89 -7.45 -3.48
N ARG A 4 -13.92 -8.02 -4.19
CA ARG A 4 -12.55 -8.23 -3.70
C ARG A 4 -11.57 -7.37 -4.50
N ILE A 5 -10.78 -6.56 -3.81
CA ILE A 5 -9.78 -5.66 -4.40
C ILE A 5 -8.39 -6.13 -3.99
N LEU A 6 -7.47 -6.16 -4.95
CA LEU A 6 -6.05 -6.41 -4.72
C LEU A 6 -5.30 -5.08 -4.78
N ASP A 7 -4.79 -4.60 -3.65
CA ASP A 7 -3.99 -3.38 -3.55
C ASP A 7 -2.50 -3.71 -3.70
N VAL A 8 -1.83 -3.07 -4.66
CA VAL A 8 -0.41 -3.30 -4.93
C VAL A 8 0.42 -2.14 -4.37
N VAL A 9 1.43 -2.48 -3.56
CA VAL A 9 2.38 -1.54 -2.95
C VAL A 9 3.83 -1.95 -3.25
N THR A 10 4.75 -0.99 -3.17
CA THR A 10 6.18 -1.20 -3.47
C THR A 10 6.94 -1.86 -2.33
N ASN A 11 8.05 -2.53 -2.65
CA ASN A 11 9.07 -2.94 -1.68
C ASN A 11 10.31 -2.03 -1.70
N VAL A 12 10.41 -1.09 -2.65
CA VAL A 12 11.61 -0.26 -2.84
C VAL A 12 11.65 0.87 -1.82
N ALA A 13 12.71 0.88 -0.98
CA ALA A 13 12.85 1.79 0.16
C ALA A 13 13.74 3.01 -0.09
N HIS A 14 14.46 3.05 -1.21
CA HIS A 14 15.38 4.12 -1.56
C HIS A 14 15.59 4.19 -3.07
N TYR A 15 16.02 5.35 -3.57
CA TYR A 15 16.46 5.51 -4.96
C TYR A 15 17.82 4.83 -5.18
N ASP A 16 18.47 5.01 -6.35
CA ASP A 16 19.81 4.48 -6.60
C ASP A 16 20.84 4.84 -5.50
N ASP A 17 20.67 6.00 -4.86
CA ASP A 17 21.39 6.39 -3.65
C ASP A 17 20.67 5.86 -2.39
N PRO A 18 21.25 4.91 -1.63
CA PRO A 18 20.64 4.35 -0.43
C PRO A 18 20.41 5.37 0.69
N SER A 19 21.07 6.53 0.65
CA SER A 19 20.86 7.61 1.61
C SER A 19 19.60 8.44 1.33
N HIS A 20 18.97 8.26 0.16
CA HIS A 20 17.75 8.94 -0.23
C HIS A 20 16.54 7.98 -0.13
N PRO A 21 15.79 8.00 0.97
CA PRO A 21 14.65 7.10 1.16
C PRO A 21 13.48 7.44 0.23
N THR A 22 12.73 6.43 -0.16
CA THR A 22 11.42 6.54 -0.80
C THR A 22 10.53 5.36 -0.40
N GLY A 23 9.37 5.18 -1.02
CA GLY A 23 8.47 4.09 -0.74
C GLY A 23 7.05 4.38 -1.21
N LEU A 24 6.10 3.70 -0.56
CA LEU A 24 4.66 3.90 -0.73
C LEU A 24 4.27 5.31 -0.29
N TRP A 25 3.54 6.02 -1.15
CA TRP A 25 2.88 7.26 -0.74
C TRP A 25 1.59 6.94 0.03
N LEU A 26 1.67 6.90 1.36
CA LEU A 26 0.64 6.28 2.22
C LEU A 26 -0.79 6.76 1.95
N SER A 27 -1.01 8.05 1.68
CA SER A 27 -2.37 8.58 1.44
C SER A 27 -3.03 7.99 0.19
N GLU A 28 -2.25 7.60 -0.82
CA GLU A 28 -2.80 6.97 -2.03
C GLU A 28 -3.42 5.60 -1.70
N LEU A 29 -2.81 4.84 -0.78
CA LEU A 29 -3.43 3.63 -0.24
C LEU A 29 -4.62 3.97 0.66
N THR A 30 -4.44 4.84 1.65
CA THR A 30 -5.45 5.01 2.72
C THR A 30 -6.73 5.68 2.24
N HIS A 31 -6.67 6.53 1.21
CA HIS A 31 -7.86 7.10 0.57
C HIS A 31 -8.68 6.03 -0.16
N ALA A 32 -8.03 5.28 -1.04
CA ALA A 32 -8.69 4.19 -1.78
C ALA A 32 -9.26 3.16 -0.82
N TRP A 33 -8.46 2.76 0.18
CA TRP A 33 -8.84 1.79 1.17
C TRP A 33 -10.10 2.18 1.93
N GLN A 34 -10.16 3.43 2.42
CA GLN A 34 -11.33 3.93 3.13
C GLN A 34 -12.58 3.91 2.25
N VAL A 35 -12.47 4.30 0.98
CA VAL A 35 -13.60 4.28 0.03
C VAL A 35 -14.07 2.85 -0.22
N PHE A 36 -13.15 1.89 -0.41
CA PHE A 36 -13.48 0.49 -0.62
C PHE A 36 -14.16 -0.14 0.60
N GLU A 37 -13.68 0.15 1.81
CA GLU A 37 -14.33 -0.31 3.04
C GLU A 37 -15.73 0.25 3.24
N GLN A 38 -15.94 1.54 2.94
CA GLN A 38 -17.27 2.14 3.01
C GLN A 38 -18.27 1.50 2.05
N ARG A 39 -17.79 0.86 0.97
CA ARG A 39 -18.61 0.07 0.04
C ARG A 39 -18.73 -1.40 0.44
N GLY A 40 -18.09 -1.80 1.54
CA GLY A 40 -18.07 -3.16 2.04
C GLY A 40 -17.22 -4.10 1.20
N PHE A 41 -16.18 -3.60 0.52
CA PHE A 41 -15.28 -4.43 -0.28
C PHE A 41 -14.20 -5.06 0.60
N GLU A 42 -13.86 -6.31 0.30
CA GLU A 42 -12.71 -7.00 0.87
C GLU A 42 -11.44 -6.59 0.14
N GLN A 43 -10.34 -6.46 0.88
CA GLN A 43 -9.08 -5.93 0.37
C GLN A 43 -7.92 -6.80 0.81
N THR A 44 -6.95 -7.00 -0.06
CA THR A 44 -5.69 -7.71 0.20
C THR A 44 -4.54 -6.88 -0.33
N ILE A 45 -3.46 -6.76 0.44
CA ILE A 45 -2.25 -6.04 0.01
C ILE A 45 -1.20 -7.03 -0.46
N VAL A 46 -0.66 -6.78 -1.66
CA VAL A 46 0.52 -7.46 -2.19
C VAL A 46 1.63 -6.47 -2.50
N SER A 47 2.86 -6.99 -2.50
CA SER A 47 4.03 -6.27 -3.01
C SER A 47 4.91 -7.23 -3.82
N PRO A 48 5.71 -6.77 -4.80
CA PRO A 48 6.46 -7.65 -5.70
C PRO A 48 7.29 -8.75 -5.02
N GLN A 49 7.89 -8.45 -3.87
CA GLN A 49 8.69 -9.37 -3.05
C GLN A 49 7.95 -9.89 -1.81
N GLY A 50 6.75 -9.38 -1.53
CA GLY A 50 6.01 -9.66 -0.30
C GLY A 50 6.70 -9.06 0.92
N GLY A 51 6.16 -9.33 2.11
CA GLY A 51 6.72 -8.81 3.36
C GLY A 51 6.55 -7.30 3.50
N HIS A 52 7.62 -6.61 3.89
CA HIS A 52 7.59 -5.19 4.27
C HIS A 52 7.51 -4.25 3.07
N SER A 53 6.53 -3.34 3.10
CA SER A 53 6.37 -2.20 2.20
C SER A 53 6.83 -0.90 2.91
N PRO A 54 7.93 -0.27 2.48
CA PRO A 54 8.43 0.96 3.08
C PRO A 54 7.51 2.15 2.79
N LEU A 55 7.46 3.12 3.71
CA LEU A 55 6.69 4.35 3.54
C LEU A 55 7.58 5.50 3.06
N GLU A 56 7.10 6.28 2.09
CA GLU A 56 7.75 7.50 1.62
C GLU A 56 7.75 8.58 2.73
N PRO A 57 8.91 9.03 3.25
CA PRO A 57 8.95 9.97 4.37
C PRO A 57 8.25 11.31 4.09
N ARG A 58 8.19 11.74 2.82
CA ARG A 58 7.48 12.96 2.41
C ARG A 58 5.96 12.82 2.46
N SER A 59 5.41 11.61 2.33
CA SER A 59 3.97 11.37 2.45
C SER A 59 3.50 11.45 3.91
N LEU A 60 4.43 11.38 4.87
CA LEU A 60 4.16 11.42 6.32
C LEU A 60 4.26 12.82 6.93
N LYS A 61 4.34 13.87 6.10
CA LYS A 61 4.45 15.26 6.52
C LYS A 61 3.26 16.07 6.03
N PHE A 62 2.92 17.15 6.73
CA PHE A 62 1.90 18.09 6.26
C PHE A 62 2.29 18.67 4.88
N PRO A 63 1.36 18.78 3.92
CA PRO A 63 -0.09 18.50 4.03
C PRO A 63 -0.50 17.07 3.69
N ASN A 64 0.43 16.19 3.33
CA ASN A 64 0.17 14.82 2.88
C ASN A 64 -0.26 13.88 4.01
N ASP A 65 0.17 14.18 5.23
CA ASP A 65 -0.24 13.46 6.44
C ASP A 65 -1.64 13.84 6.93
N ASP A 66 -2.64 13.51 6.12
CA ASP A 66 -4.04 13.82 6.41
C ASP A 66 -4.70 12.86 7.40
N ALA A 67 -6.00 13.06 7.64
CA ALA A 67 -6.75 12.29 8.61
C ALA A 67 -6.73 10.77 8.36
N THR A 68 -6.77 10.32 7.10
CA THR A 68 -6.79 8.90 6.76
C THR A 68 -5.42 8.26 6.97
N ALA A 69 -4.36 8.94 6.53
CA ALA A 69 -2.98 8.48 6.72
C ALA A 69 -2.63 8.41 8.20
N ARG A 70 -3.00 9.44 8.98
CA ARG A 70 -2.82 9.45 10.44
C ARG A 70 -3.59 8.34 11.14
N ALA A 71 -4.86 8.15 10.78
CA ALA A 71 -5.68 7.09 11.36
C ALA A 71 -5.11 5.70 11.07
N SER A 72 -4.66 5.45 9.83
CA SER A 72 -4.04 4.20 9.44
C SER A 72 -2.74 3.93 10.21
N ARG A 73 -1.85 4.93 10.37
CA ARG A 73 -0.63 4.77 11.18
C ARG A 73 -0.89 4.57 12.66
N ALA A 74 -1.99 5.10 13.18
CA ALA A 74 -2.39 4.92 14.57
C ALA A 74 -3.03 3.54 14.83
N ASP A 75 -3.36 2.78 13.77
CA ASP A 75 -3.93 1.44 13.84
C ASP A 75 -2.84 0.38 13.59
N PRO A 76 -2.41 -0.37 14.62
CA PRO A 76 -1.40 -1.42 14.46
C PRO A 76 -1.81 -2.54 13.51
N ALA A 77 -3.11 -2.86 13.42
CA ALA A 77 -3.59 -3.90 12.51
C ALA A 77 -3.45 -3.45 11.05
N ARG A 78 -3.72 -2.17 10.76
CA ARG A 78 -3.46 -1.59 9.43
C ARG A 78 -1.98 -1.63 9.07
N MET A 79 -1.12 -1.21 9.98
CA MET A 79 0.31 -1.19 9.73
C MET A 79 0.88 -2.60 9.57
N ALA A 80 0.35 -3.59 10.31
CA ALA A 80 0.77 -4.99 10.16
C ALA A 80 0.50 -5.54 8.75
N LEU A 81 -0.53 -5.06 8.04
CA LEU A 81 -0.77 -5.46 6.64
C LEU A 81 0.37 -5.03 5.71
N LEU A 82 1.03 -3.91 6.01
CA LEU A 82 2.18 -3.42 5.24
C LEU A 82 3.51 -4.09 5.64
N GLU A 83 3.59 -4.68 6.83
CA GLU A 83 4.75 -5.46 7.28
C GLU A 83 4.76 -6.90 6.70
N HIS A 84 3.57 -7.41 6.35
CA HIS A 84 3.36 -8.81 5.99
C HIS A 84 2.49 -8.94 4.72
N THR A 85 2.82 -8.18 3.69
CA THR A 85 2.14 -8.28 2.38
C THR A 85 2.39 -9.64 1.74
N ALA A 86 1.42 -10.16 0.99
CA ALA A 86 1.61 -11.38 0.21
C ALA A 86 2.43 -11.10 -1.06
N ARG A 87 3.08 -12.13 -1.63
CA ARG A 87 3.67 -12.05 -2.96
C ARG A 87 2.63 -12.32 -4.06
N PRO A 88 2.82 -11.80 -5.29
CA PRO A 88 1.93 -12.10 -6.41
C PRO A 88 1.84 -13.59 -6.73
N ASP A 89 2.89 -14.38 -6.48
CA ASP A 89 2.90 -15.84 -6.70
C ASP A 89 2.21 -16.65 -5.60
N GLU A 90 1.74 -16.00 -4.53
CA GLU A 90 1.01 -16.61 -3.41
C GLU A 90 -0.51 -16.44 -3.51
N ILE A 91 -0.99 -15.74 -4.54
CA ILE A 91 -2.42 -15.42 -4.73
C ILE A 91 -2.92 -15.85 -6.11
N ASP A 92 -4.22 -16.08 -6.23
CA ASP A 92 -4.88 -16.30 -7.52
C ASP A 92 -5.51 -14.98 -8.00
N PRO A 93 -5.10 -14.39 -9.13
CA PRO A 93 -5.72 -13.16 -9.64
C PRO A 93 -7.22 -13.34 -9.96
N ALA A 94 -7.70 -14.56 -10.22
CA ALA A 94 -9.13 -14.84 -10.41
C ALA A 94 -9.95 -14.63 -9.12
N ASP A 95 -9.29 -14.51 -7.97
CA ASP A 95 -9.93 -14.16 -6.71
C ASP A 95 -10.26 -12.67 -6.57
N PHE A 96 -9.89 -11.81 -7.52
CA PHE A 96 -10.09 -10.38 -7.38
C PHE A 96 -10.96 -9.82 -8.50
N ASP A 97 -11.83 -8.88 -8.16
CA ASP A 97 -12.67 -8.17 -9.13
C ASP A 97 -11.94 -6.97 -9.74
N ALA A 98 -10.92 -6.45 -9.05
CA ALA A 98 -10.08 -5.34 -9.50
C ALA A 98 -8.70 -5.39 -8.84
N ILE A 99 -7.73 -4.75 -9.51
CA ILE A 99 -6.39 -4.52 -8.99
C ILE A 99 -6.19 -3.00 -8.93
N TYR A 100 -5.74 -2.50 -7.78
CA TYR A 100 -5.46 -1.10 -7.54
C TYR A 100 -3.96 -0.92 -7.26
N PHE A 101 -3.26 -0.27 -8.18
CA PHE A 101 -1.85 0.08 -8.01
C PHE A 101 -1.76 1.42 -7.29
N THR A 102 -1.13 1.42 -6.12
CA THR A 102 -0.76 2.63 -5.41
C THR A 102 0.46 3.29 -6.06
N GLY A 103 0.76 4.54 -5.72
CA GLY A 103 1.94 5.25 -6.16
C GLY A 103 2.92 5.60 -5.03
N GLY A 104 3.59 6.74 -5.19
CA GLY A 104 4.91 6.98 -4.62
C GLY A 104 6.01 6.78 -5.66
N HIS A 105 7.18 7.36 -5.46
CA HIS A 105 8.22 7.35 -6.51
C HIS A 105 8.86 5.96 -6.67
N ALA A 106 8.86 5.17 -5.61
CA ALA A 106 9.44 3.83 -5.54
C ALA A 106 8.82 2.83 -6.53
N VAL A 107 7.53 3.01 -6.87
CA VAL A 107 6.82 2.09 -7.77
C VAL A 107 7.50 1.99 -9.14
N MET A 108 8.12 3.07 -9.60
CA MET A 108 8.85 3.14 -10.87
C MET A 108 10.00 2.12 -11.01
N PHE A 109 10.41 1.47 -9.92
CA PHE A 109 11.51 0.52 -9.87
C PHE A 109 11.04 -0.94 -9.77
N ASP A 110 9.82 -1.20 -9.32
CA ASP A 110 9.34 -2.56 -9.05
C ASP A 110 7.96 -2.93 -9.62
N PHE A 111 7.18 -1.99 -10.19
CA PHE A 111 6.04 -2.27 -11.10
C PHE A 111 5.56 -1.09 -11.95
#